data_AF-A0A6I2G164-F1
#
_entry.id   AF-A0A6I2G164-F1
#
_cell.length_a   1.000
_cell.length_b   1.000
_cell.length_c   1.000
_cell.angle_alpha   90.00
_cell.angle_beta   90.00
_cell.angle_gamma   90.00
#
_symmetry.space_group_name_H-M   'P 1'
#
loop_
_entity.id
_entity.type
_entity.pdbx_description
1 polymer ?
#
loop_
_entity_poly.entity_id
_entity_poly.type
_entity_poly.pdbx_seq_one_letter_code
_entity_poly.pdbx_strand_id
1 'polypeptide(L)'
;MTATIAASGPLSPCTDKDPTKPDCTLQSTDSTELGFTVRHTGTGRNGTLTIEVTNPDGTAAQSITESKVEADAPRPKLLDTDADGRDELLIPLTVGPGGTEYAVYHATGTEFTRAGEFTTATITSTSDGYTVTAATVPGHTYTFWTYDSDKLIPLLTAEVTNTECAITKAPNLSRTGFTTLSAAQSHFCADPAITN
;
A
#
# COMPACT_ATOMS: atom_id res chain seq x y z
N MET A 1 -17.79 43.09 -5.57
CA MET A 1 -16.46 42.59 -5.93
C MET A 1 -16.57 41.09 -6.00
N THR A 2 -16.65 40.54 -7.22
CA THR A 2 -16.79 39.10 -7.44
C THR A 2 -15.38 38.58 -7.70
N ALA A 3 -14.83 37.80 -6.77
CA ALA A 3 -13.56 37.14 -6.98
C ALA A 3 -13.78 35.99 -7.98
N THR A 4 -13.20 36.12 -9.17
CA THR A 4 -13.08 35.02 -10.12
C THR A 4 -12.13 33.99 -9.50
N ILE A 5 -12.66 32.85 -9.07
CA ILE A 5 -11.82 31.69 -8.73
C ILE A 5 -11.21 31.23 -10.05
N ALA A 6 -9.88 31.34 -10.17
CA ALA A 6 -9.17 30.76 -11.30
C ALA A 6 -9.45 29.26 -11.30
N ALA A 7 -10.00 28.74 -12.40
CA ALA A 7 -10.05 27.31 -12.62
C ALA A 7 -8.60 26.81 -12.65
N SER A 8 -8.19 26.06 -11.62
CA SER A 8 -6.91 25.37 -11.63
C SER A 8 -6.88 24.46 -12.85
N GLY A 9 -5.83 24.58 -13.68
CA GLY A 9 -5.63 23.67 -14.81
C GLY A 9 -5.58 22.20 -14.37
N PRO A 10 -5.62 21.26 -15.32
CA PRO A 10 -5.58 19.84 -15.00
C PRO A 10 -4.31 19.52 -14.19
N LEU A 11 -4.47 18.77 -13.09
CA LEU A 11 -3.36 18.30 -12.26
C LEU A 11 -2.51 17.28 -13.03
N SER A 12 -1.20 17.30 -12.80
CA SER A 12 -0.30 16.29 -13.37
C SER A 12 -0.45 14.93 -12.66
N PRO A 13 -0.06 13.82 -13.31
CA PRO A 13 0.04 12.54 -12.63
C PRO A 13 1.00 12.61 -11.44
N CYS A 14 0.70 11.87 -10.37
CA CYS A 14 1.63 11.74 -9.26
C CYS A 14 2.89 11.01 -9.74
N THR A 15 4.04 11.67 -9.56
CA THR A 15 5.34 11.07 -9.86
C THR A 15 6.29 11.31 -8.69
N ASP A 16 7.17 10.36 -8.42
CA ASP A 16 8.14 10.43 -7.31
C ASP A 16 9.25 11.46 -7.53
N LYS A 17 9.33 12.07 -8.72
CA LYS A 17 10.44 12.92 -9.13
C LYS A 17 10.27 14.40 -8.76
N ASP A 18 9.11 14.81 -8.24
CA ASP A 18 8.86 16.21 -7.90
C ASP A 18 9.06 16.48 -6.40
N PRO A 19 10.15 17.18 -6.01
CA PRO A 19 10.43 17.47 -4.61
C PRO A 19 9.46 18.49 -4.00
N THR A 20 8.74 19.27 -4.82
CA THR A 20 7.78 20.29 -4.34
C THR A 20 6.42 19.71 -4.00
N LYS A 21 6.19 18.45 -4.41
CA LYS A 21 4.99 17.67 -4.17
C LYS A 21 3.67 18.42 -4.44
N PRO A 22 3.48 18.97 -5.66
CA PRO A 22 2.22 19.60 -6.02
C PRO A 22 1.05 18.63 -5.91
N ASP A 23 -0.16 19.15 -5.81
CA ASP A 23 -1.36 18.33 -6.00
C ASP A 23 -1.27 17.56 -7.33
N CYS A 24 -1.73 16.33 -7.32
CA CYS A 24 -1.53 15.41 -8.43
C CYS A 24 -2.70 14.43 -8.56
N THR A 25 -2.70 13.65 -9.64
CA THR A 25 -3.71 12.61 -9.89
C THR A 25 -3.12 11.22 -9.98
N LEU A 26 -3.91 10.22 -9.54
CA LEU A 26 -3.69 8.81 -9.82
C LEU A 26 -4.89 8.28 -10.59
N GLN A 27 -4.68 7.22 -11.35
CA GLN A 27 -5.71 6.51 -12.09
C GLN A 27 -5.51 5.02 -11.79
N SER A 28 -6.57 4.35 -11.31
CA SER A 28 -6.51 2.91 -11.13
C SER A 28 -6.36 2.22 -12.48
N THR A 29 -5.59 1.14 -12.46
CA THR A 29 -5.36 0.24 -13.59
C THR A 29 -6.30 -0.97 -13.58
N ASP A 30 -7.11 -1.10 -12.52
CA ASP A 30 -8.12 -2.13 -12.40
C ASP A 30 -9.38 -1.84 -13.24
N SER A 31 -10.30 -2.79 -13.24
CA SER A 31 -11.55 -2.71 -14.03
C SER A 31 -12.54 -1.61 -13.60
N THR A 32 -12.33 -0.98 -12.44
CA THR A 32 -13.18 0.12 -11.95
C THR A 32 -12.80 1.47 -12.53
N GLU A 33 -11.57 1.60 -13.05
CA GLU A 33 -11.04 2.83 -13.65
C GLU A 33 -11.26 4.08 -12.76
N LEU A 34 -11.18 3.92 -11.44
CA LEU A 34 -11.35 5.03 -10.50
C LEU A 34 -10.22 6.05 -10.64
N GLY A 35 -10.60 7.33 -10.62
CA GLY A 35 -9.67 8.46 -10.57
C GLY A 35 -9.45 8.95 -9.14
N PHE A 36 -8.26 9.45 -8.85
CA PHE A 36 -7.90 9.95 -7.52
C PHE A 36 -7.26 11.32 -7.65
N THR A 37 -7.83 12.33 -7.00
CA THR A 37 -7.24 13.66 -6.88
C THR A 37 -6.58 13.80 -5.52
N VAL A 38 -5.25 13.89 -5.51
CA VAL A 38 -4.44 13.97 -4.30
C VAL A 38 -4.08 15.41 -4.00
N ARG A 39 -4.47 15.88 -2.81
CA ARG A 39 -4.16 17.22 -2.31
C ARG A 39 -3.31 17.17 -1.05
N HIS A 40 -2.29 17.99 -1.00
CA HIS A 40 -1.34 18.04 0.13
C HIS A 40 -1.48 19.36 0.88
N THR A 41 -1.48 19.29 2.21
CA THR A 41 -1.46 20.47 3.08
C THR A 41 -0.51 20.23 4.25
N GLY A 42 -0.15 21.30 4.95
CA GLY A 42 0.79 21.23 6.09
C GLY A 42 2.26 21.29 5.67
N THR A 43 3.16 21.19 6.65
CA THR A 43 4.62 21.30 6.44
C THR A 43 5.40 20.41 7.42
N GLY A 44 6.63 20.05 7.04
CA GLY A 44 7.50 19.20 7.87
C GLY A 44 6.82 17.88 8.22
N ARG A 45 6.80 17.51 9.50
CA ARG A 45 6.18 16.24 9.95
C ARG A 45 4.67 16.31 10.19
N ASN A 46 4.05 17.46 9.94
CA ASN A 46 2.63 17.71 10.22
C ASN A 46 1.86 17.96 8.91
N GLY A 47 1.99 17.03 7.96
CA GLY A 47 1.24 17.09 6.70
C GLY A 47 -0.12 16.39 6.82
N THR A 48 -1.04 16.81 5.97
CA THR A 48 -2.32 16.14 5.76
C THR A 48 -2.52 15.94 4.27
N LEU A 49 -2.92 14.74 3.91
CA LEU A 49 -3.19 14.32 2.56
C LEU A 49 -4.69 14.02 2.43
N THR A 50 -5.34 14.70 1.48
CA THR A 50 -6.75 14.46 1.15
C THR A 50 -6.83 13.89 -0.26
N ILE A 51 -7.55 12.79 -0.42
CA ILE A 51 -7.78 12.12 -1.70
C ILE A 51 -9.26 12.12 -1.99
N GLU A 52 -9.64 12.75 -3.10
CA GLU A 52 -10.97 12.61 -3.67
C GLU A 52 -10.95 11.49 -4.71
N VAL A 53 -11.75 10.45 -4.48
CA VAL A 53 -11.96 9.33 -5.40
C VAL A 53 -13.16 9.65 -6.28
N THR A 54 -13.02 9.44 -7.59
CA THR A 54 -14.06 9.69 -8.59
C THR A 54 -14.30 8.47 -9.45
N ASN A 55 -15.57 8.23 -9.77
CA ASN A 55 -15.97 7.27 -10.79
C ASN A 55 -15.47 7.69 -12.19
N PRO A 56 -15.42 6.77 -13.18
CA PRO A 56 -15.01 7.09 -14.55
C PRO A 56 -15.85 8.19 -15.22
N ASP A 57 -17.10 8.38 -14.78
CA ASP A 57 -17.99 9.44 -15.24
C ASP A 57 -17.69 10.82 -14.60
N GLY A 58 -16.69 10.89 -13.71
CA GLY A 58 -16.26 12.08 -12.99
C GLY A 58 -17.07 12.39 -11.73
N THR A 59 -18.05 11.57 -11.36
CA THR A 59 -18.79 11.75 -10.11
C THR A 59 -17.95 11.37 -8.90
N ALA A 60 -18.08 12.10 -7.80
CA ALA A 60 -17.37 11.79 -6.57
C ALA A 60 -17.89 10.46 -5.98
N ALA A 61 -16.96 9.56 -5.66
CA ALA A 61 -17.22 8.28 -5.03
C ALA A 61 -16.91 8.33 -3.52
N GLN A 62 -15.76 8.90 -3.15
CA GLN A 62 -15.29 8.91 -1.76
C GLN A 62 -14.31 10.06 -1.50
N SER A 63 -14.25 10.56 -0.27
CA SER A 63 -13.18 11.45 0.19
C SER A 63 -12.43 10.80 1.35
N ILE A 64 -11.10 10.73 1.26
CA ILE A 64 -10.21 10.10 2.23
C ILE A 64 -9.26 11.17 2.76
N THR A 65 -9.05 11.20 4.07
CA THR A 65 -8.10 12.12 4.71
C THR A 65 -7.16 11.35 5.64
N GLU A 66 -5.85 11.53 5.45
CA GLU A 66 -4.80 10.99 6.32
C GLU A 66 -3.98 12.15 6.89
N SER A 67 -3.95 12.28 8.22
CA SER A 67 -3.44 13.47 8.92
C SER A 67 -2.07 13.28 9.56
N LYS A 68 -1.35 12.21 9.19
CA LYS A 68 -0.02 11.85 9.70
C LYS A 68 0.96 11.58 8.56
N VAL A 69 0.87 12.38 7.51
CA VAL A 69 1.75 12.27 6.35
C VAL A 69 2.87 13.27 6.52
N GLU A 70 4.11 12.82 6.62
CA GLU A 70 5.25 13.73 6.59
C GLU A 70 5.33 14.39 5.21
N ALA A 71 5.60 15.69 5.19
CA ALA A 71 5.69 16.48 3.96
C ALA A 71 6.79 15.96 3.03
N ASP A 72 7.79 15.23 3.54
CA ASP A 72 8.85 14.56 2.78
C ASP A 72 8.56 13.07 2.47
N ALA A 73 7.45 12.48 2.92
CA ALA A 73 7.02 11.13 2.53
C ALA A 73 6.67 11.00 1.02
N PRO A 74 6.99 9.88 0.33
CA PRO A 74 6.71 9.68 -1.09
C PRO A 74 5.24 9.91 -1.48
N ARG A 75 4.95 9.90 -2.78
CA ARG A 75 3.56 10.05 -3.24
C ARG A 75 2.74 8.79 -2.93
N PRO A 76 1.43 8.92 -2.70
CA PRO A 76 0.54 7.76 -2.73
C PRO A 76 0.63 7.02 -4.05
N LYS A 77 0.36 5.72 -4.00
CA LYS A 77 0.35 4.84 -5.17
C LYS A 77 -0.80 3.85 -5.10
N LEU A 78 -1.18 3.36 -6.27
CA LEU A 78 -2.16 2.30 -6.46
C LEU A 78 -1.41 1.03 -6.83
N LEU A 79 -1.75 -0.07 -6.18
CA LEU A 79 -1.12 -1.37 -6.42
C LEU A 79 -2.06 -2.48 -5.96
N ASP A 80 -2.34 -3.45 -6.83
CA ASP A 80 -2.92 -4.74 -6.44
C ASP A 80 -1.93 -5.52 -5.56
N THR A 81 -2.19 -5.51 -4.25
CA THR A 81 -1.30 -6.07 -3.23
C THR A 81 -1.66 -7.49 -2.82
N ASP A 82 -2.85 -7.99 -3.14
CA ASP A 82 -3.30 -9.34 -2.82
C ASP A 82 -3.81 -10.12 -4.04
N ALA A 83 -3.44 -9.67 -5.23
CA ALA A 83 -3.72 -10.31 -6.51
C ALA A 83 -5.21 -10.60 -6.77
N ASP A 84 -6.12 -9.81 -6.18
CA ASP A 84 -7.56 -9.94 -6.40
C ASP A 84 -8.04 -9.20 -7.67
N GLY A 85 -7.14 -8.46 -8.33
CA GLY A 85 -7.40 -7.67 -9.52
C GLY A 85 -7.90 -6.26 -9.23
N ARG A 86 -7.88 -5.80 -7.98
CA ARG A 86 -8.19 -4.44 -7.54
C ARG A 86 -6.93 -3.75 -7.05
N ASP A 87 -6.84 -2.46 -7.31
CA ASP A 87 -5.71 -1.69 -6.78
C ASP A 87 -6.00 -1.21 -5.36
N GLU A 88 -5.13 -1.55 -4.40
CA GLU A 88 -5.12 -0.90 -3.09
C GLU A 88 -4.51 0.49 -3.17
N LEU A 89 -5.00 1.37 -2.28
CA LEU A 89 -4.41 2.69 -2.08
C LEU A 89 -3.39 2.65 -0.95
N LEU A 90 -2.14 2.93 -1.30
CA LEU A 90 -1.02 2.98 -0.38
C LEU A 90 -0.59 4.44 -0.16
N ILE A 91 -0.77 4.95 1.05
CA ILE A 91 -0.40 6.32 1.43
C ILE A 91 0.86 6.28 2.29
N PRO A 92 2.02 6.76 1.78
CA PRO A 92 3.23 6.92 2.59
C PRO A 92 2.99 7.86 3.78
N LEU A 93 3.37 7.42 4.97
CA LEU A 93 3.28 8.22 6.20
C LEU A 93 4.63 8.85 6.53
N THR A 94 5.69 8.03 6.57
CA THR A 94 7.06 8.45 6.88
C THR A 94 8.07 7.54 6.17
N VAL A 95 9.30 8.02 5.99
CA VAL A 95 10.41 7.24 5.47
C VAL A 95 11.48 7.10 6.54
N GLY A 96 11.86 5.86 6.82
CA GLY A 96 12.91 5.54 7.79
C GLY A 96 13.90 4.49 7.27
N PRO A 97 14.88 4.10 8.11
CA PRO A 97 15.90 3.11 7.74
C PRO A 97 15.32 1.75 7.30
N GLY A 98 14.15 1.37 7.83
CA GLY A 98 13.45 0.11 7.49
C GLY A 98 12.59 0.17 6.24
N GLY A 99 12.53 1.32 5.56
CA GLY A 99 11.68 1.56 4.40
C GLY A 99 10.64 2.64 4.65
N THR A 100 9.59 2.64 3.84
CA THR A 100 8.46 3.57 3.96
C THR A 100 7.37 2.91 4.78
N GLU A 101 6.86 3.62 5.79
CA GLU A 101 5.62 3.26 6.48
C GLU A 101 4.44 3.69 5.62
N TYR A 102 3.49 2.79 5.38
CA TYR A 102 2.30 3.06 4.59
C TYR A 102 1.06 2.89 5.45
N ALA A 103 0.11 3.83 5.34
CA ALA A 103 -1.29 3.53 5.59
C ALA A 103 -1.85 2.81 4.36
N VAL A 104 -2.49 1.67 4.59
CA VAL A 104 -3.05 0.80 3.56
C VAL A 104 -4.57 0.95 3.57
N TYR A 105 -5.14 1.22 2.42
CA TYR A 105 -6.58 1.25 2.20
C TYR A 105 -6.96 0.11 1.25
N HIS A 106 -7.71 -0.86 1.77
CA HIS A 106 -8.20 -2.01 1.04
C HIS A 106 -9.37 -1.63 0.14
N ALA A 107 -9.39 -2.15 -1.09
CA ALA A 107 -10.39 -1.83 -2.10
C ALA A 107 -11.51 -2.88 -2.10
N THR A 108 -12.72 -2.49 -1.66
CA THR A 108 -13.91 -3.37 -1.69
C THR A 108 -14.98 -2.73 -2.57
N GLY A 109 -15.21 -3.29 -3.76
CA GLY A 109 -16.03 -2.60 -4.78
C GLY A 109 -15.45 -1.21 -5.09
N THR A 110 -16.26 -0.17 -5.16
CA THR A 110 -15.73 1.20 -5.42
C THR A 110 -15.21 1.93 -4.18
N GLU A 111 -15.19 1.27 -3.01
CA GLU A 111 -14.85 1.90 -1.73
C GLU A 111 -13.47 1.48 -1.24
N PHE A 112 -12.80 2.41 -0.55
CA PHE A 112 -11.49 2.21 0.06
C PHE A 112 -11.59 2.33 1.58
N THR A 113 -11.24 1.26 2.30
CA THR A 113 -11.30 1.23 3.77
C THR A 113 -9.91 1.10 4.37
N ARG A 114 -9.59 1.95 5.37
CA ARG A 114 -8.30 1.91 6.06
C ARG A 114 -8.11 0.56 6.77
N ALA A 115 -7.21 -0.24 6.23
CA ALA A 115 -7.01 -1.63 6.60
C ALA A 115 -5.94 -1.83 7.67
N GLY A 116 -4.91 -0.99 7.66
CA GLY A 116 -3.80 -1.09 8.60
C GLY A 116 -2.59 -0.31 8.12
N GLU A 117 -1.45 -0.65 8.69
CA GLU A 117 -0.14 -0.06 8.36
C GLU A 117 0.92 -1.16 8.29
N PHE A 118 1.89 -0.98 7.39
CA PHE A 118 3.15 -1.74 7.41
C PHE A 118 4.32 -0.83 7.03
N THR A 119 5.53 -1.25 7.39
CA THR A 119 6.78 -0.60 6.98
C THR A 119 7.56 -1.52 6.07
N THR A 120 7.96 -1.02 4.91
CA THR A 120 8.60 -1.86 3.89
C THR A 120 9.46 -1.09 2.90
N ALA A 121 10.46 -1.78 2.36
CA ALA A 121 11.24 -1.35 1.21
C ALA A 121 10.57 -1.74 -0.12
N THR A 122 9.93 -2.92 -0.16
CA THR A 122 9.33 -3.48 -1.39
C THR A 122 8.04 -4.19 -1.07
N ILE A 123 7.05 -4.00 -1.95
CA ILE A 123 5.74 -4.65 -1.87
C ILE A 123 5.57 -5.50 -3.11
N THR A 124 5.15 -6.75 -2.94
CA THR A 124 4.84 -7.69 -4.01
C THR A 124 3.58 -8.47 -3.62
N SER A 125 2.87 -9.05 -4.57
CA SER A 125 1.80 -10.02 -4.30
C SER A 125 2.23 -11.43 -4.69
N THR A 126 1.71 -12.43 -4.00
CA THR A 126 1.83 -13.84 -4.40
C THR A 126 0.70 -14.23 -5.34
N SER A 127 0.86 -15.34 -6.07
CA SER A 127 -0.23 -15.91 -6.88
C SER A 127 -1.40 -16.45 -6.03
N ASP A 128 -1.15 -16.73 -4.76
CA ASP A 128 -2.15 -17.22 -3.80
C ASP A 128 -2.88 -16.07 -3.08
N GLY A 129 -2.58 -14.83 -3.46
CA GLY A 129 -3.25 -13.64 -2.99
C GLY A 129 -2.80 -13.16 -1.61
N TYR A 130 -1.49 -13.23 -1.35
CA TYR A 130 -0.88 -12.63 -0.17
C TYR A 130 -0.09 -11.39 -0.54
N THR A 131 -0.22 -10.34 0.27
CA THR A 131 0.71 -9.22 0.23
C THR A 131 2.03 -9.63 0.87
N VAL A 132 3.14 -9.32 0.23
CA VAL A 132 4.49 -9.59 0.72
C VAL A 132 5.24 -8.28 0.86
N THR A 133 5.74 -8.02 2.06
CA THR A 133 6.59 -6.86 2.36
C THR A 133 7.99 -7.30 2.73
N ALA A 134 9.01 -6.67 2.16
CA ALA A 134 10.41 -6.90 2.55
C ALA A 134 11.03 -5.68 3.27
N ALA A 135 11.94 -5.92 4.22
CA ALA A 135 12.69 -4.87 4.93
C ALA A 135 14.06 -4.58 4.28
N THR A 136 14.59 -3.36 4.45
CA THR A 136 15.78 -2.89 3.72
C THR A 136 17.13 -3.45 4.21
N VAL A 137 17.29 -3.90 5.47
CA VAL A 137 18.61 -4.29 6.04
C VAL A 137 18.54 -5.02 7.41
N PRO A 138 19.51 -5.89 7.77
CA PRO A 138 20.16 -6.93 6.98
C PRO A 138 19.50 -8.30 7.26
N GLY A 139 19.10 -8.99 6.19
CA GLY A 139 18.33 -10.22 6.26
C GLY A 139 17.12 -10.09 5.35
N HIS A 140 16.92 -11.05 4.45
CA HIS A 140 15.77 -11.05 3.55
C HIS A 140 14.54 -11.45 4.37
N THR A 141 14.06 -10.52 5.19
CA THR A 141 12.89 -10.71 6.04
C THR A 141 11.67 -10.31 5.25
N TYR A 142 10.77 -11.27 5.07
CA TYR A 142 9.52 -11.10 4.34
C TYR A 142 8.36 -11.34 5.29
N THR A 143 7.42 -10.40 5.33
CA THR A 143 6.15 -10.61 6.03
C THR A 143 5.05 -10.80 5.01
N PHE A 144 4.29 -11.87 5.20
CA PHE A 144 3.10 -12.19 4.42
C PHE A 144 1.87 -11.68 5.15
N TRP A 145 0.99 -11.01 4.42
CA TRP A 145 -0.23 -10.42 4.92
C TRP A 145 -1.42 -10.91 4.11
N THR A 146 -2.59 -10.79 4.69
CA THR A 146 -3.87 -10.98 4.02
C THR A 146 -4.86 -9.92 4.49
N TYR A 147 -5.89 -9.68 3.71
CA TYR A 147 -7.05 -8.91 4.14
C TYR A 147 -8.10 -9.87 4.71
N ASP A 148 -8.48 -9.66 5.97
CA ASP A 148 -9.68 -10.27 6.56
C ASP A 148 -10.77 -9.21 6.62
N SER A 149 -11.75 -9.32 5.72
CA SER A 149 -12.67 -8.23 5.41
C SER A 149 -11.86 -7.00 4.98
N ASP A 150 -11.89 -5.90 5.73
CA ASP A 150 -11.09 -4.70 5.45
C ASP A 150 -10.00 -4.47 6.49
N LYS A 151 -9.39 -5.56 6.99
CA LYS A 151 -8.28 -5.47 7.96
C LYS A 151 -7.06 -6.22 7.45
N LEU A 152 -5.94 -5.51 7.47
CA LEU A 152 -4.65 -6.09 7.12
C LEU A 152 -4.14 -6.93 8.30
N ILE A 153 -3.96 -8.23 8.07
CA ILE A 153 -3.54 -9.19 9.09
C ILE A 153 -2.18 -9.79 8.71
N PRO A 154 -1.15 -9.68 9.57
CA PRO A 154 0.11 -10.38 9.35
C PRO A 154 -0.10 -11.87 9.58
N LEU A 155 0.21 -12.70 8.58
CA LEU A 155 0.12 -14.15 8.67
C LEU A 155 1.36 -14.73 9.34
N LEU A 156 2.52 -14.40 8.76
CA LEU A 156 3.82 -14.90 9.16
C LEU A 156 4.95 -14.01 8.65
N THR A 157 6.13 -14.19 9.25
CA THR A 157 7.39 -13.61 8.82
C THR A 157 8.37 -14.74 8.53
N ALA A 158 8.98 -14.71 7.36
CA ALA A 158 10.04 -15.60 6.95
C ALA A 158 11.37 -14.83 6.85
N GLU A 159 12.45 -15.47 7.24
CA GLU A 159 13.81 -15.00 6.97
C GLU A 159 14.44 -15.91 5.91
N VAL A 160 14.93 -15.30 4.84
CA VAL A 160 15.62 -15.97 3.75
C VAL A 160 17.10 -15.59 3.78
N THR A 161 17.93 -16.60 3.56
CA THR A 161 19.37 -16.50 3.34
C THR A 161 19.71 -17.18 2.01
N ASN A 162 20.97 -17.16 1.61
CA ASN A 162 21.40 -17.82 0.37
C ASN A 162 21.15 -19.35 0.35
N THR A 163 20.95 -19.98 1.51
CA THR A 163 20.84 -21.44 1.62
C THR A 163 19.61 -21.93 2.37
N GLU A 164 18.88 -21.04 3.03
CA GLU A 164 17.81 -21.41 3.94
C GLU A 164 16.70 -20.36 3.93
N CYS A 165 15.47 -20.85 4.02
CA CYS A 165 14.30 -20.05 4.36
C CYS A 165 13.63 -20.68 5.58
N ALA A 166 13.34 -19.85 6.58
CA ALA A 166 12.71 -20.27 7.82
C ALA A 166 11.61 -19.29 8.25
N ILE A 167 10.47 -19.80 8.69
CA ILE A 167 9.43 -18.97 9.32
C ILE A 167 9.87 -18.65 10.74
N THR A 168 10.10 -17.36 11.04
CA THR A 168 10.53 -16.89 12.36
C THR A 168 9.37 -16.43 13.24
N LYS A 169 8.24 -16.04 12.63
CA LYS A 169 7.00 -15.67 13.32
C LYS A 169 5.80 -16.15 12.53
N ALA A 170 4.76 -16.65 13.19
CA ALA A 170 3.52 -17.06 12.53
C ALA A 170 2.28 -16.73 13.40
N PRO A 171 2.04 -15.44 13.70
CA PRO A 171 0.99 -15.04 14.65
C PRO A 171 -0.41 -15.50 14.22
N ASN A 172 -0.63 -15.71 12.91
CA ASN A 172 -1.92 -16.12 12.38
C ASN A 172 -1.79 -17.33 11.43
N LEU A 173 -0.94 -18.31 11.77
CA LEU A 173 -0.74 -19.53 10.97
C LEU A 173 -2.07 -20.20 10.57
N SER A 174 -3.04 -20.29 11.47
CA SER A 174 -4.34 -20.92 11.20
C SER A 174 -5.12 -20.28 10.05
N ARG A 175 -4.85 -19.02 9.71
CA ARG A 175 -5.49 -18.29 8.60
C ARG A 175 -4.88 -18.62 7.24
N THR A 176 -3.72 -19.26 7.21
CA THR A 176 -3.06 -19.72 5.96
C THR A 176 -3.66 -21.00 5.40
N GLY A 177 -4.53 -21.69 6.16
CA GLY A 177 -5.02 -23.02 5.81
C GLY A 177 -4.04 -24.17 6.14
N PHE A 178 -2.79 -23.88 6.52
CA PHE A 178 -1.84 -24.90 6.96
C PHE A 178 -2.01 -25.25 8.44
N THR A 179 -2.02 -26.55 8.72
CA THR A 179 -2.17 -27.09 10.09
C THR A 179 -0.85 -27.21 10.84
N THR A 180 0.29 -27.09 10.14
CA THR A 180 1.62 -27.20 10.75
C THR A 180 2.57 -26.14 10.20
N LEU A 181 3.54 -25.72 11.03
CA LEU A 181 4.57 -24.76 10.63
C LEU A 181 5.43 -25.30 9.49
N SER A 182 5.75 -26.60 9.50
CA SER A 182 6.55 -27.22 8.44
C SER A 182 5.84 -27.16 7.08
N ALA A 183 4.53 -27.41 7.03
CA ALA A 183 3.77 -27.34 5.79
C ALA A 183 3.70 -25.90 5.25
N ALA A 184 3.43 -24.93 6.14
CA ALA A 184 3.49 -23.51 5.77
C ALA A 184 4.88 -23.12 5.28
N GLN A 185 5.95 -23.51 5.99
CA GLN A 185 7.30 -23.17 5.58
C GLN A 185 7.62 -23.73 4.19
N SER A 186 7.29 -25.01 3.92
CA SER A 186 7.50 -25.59 2.59
C SER A 186 6.78 -24.82 1.47
N HIS A 187 5.60 -24.26 1.76
CA HIS A 187 4.84 -23.48 0.80
C HIS A 187 5.39 -22.06 0.64
N PHE A 188 5.40 -21.26 1.71
CA PHE A 188 5.80 -19.85 1.65
C PHE A 188 7.27 -19.68 1.26
N CYS A 189 8.16 -20.60 1.64
CA CYS A 189 9.56 -20.57 1.22
C CYS A 189 9.81 -21.00 -0.23
N ALA A 190 8.80 -21.52 -0.92
CA ALA A 190 8.87 -21.83 -2.34
C ALA A 190 8.27 -20.71 -3.22
N ASP A 191 7.73 -19.65 -2.62
CA ASP A 191 7.08 -18.57 -3.36
C ASP A 191 8.09 -17.67 -4.10
N PRO A 192 7.92 -17.44 -5.41
CA PRO A 192 8.79 -16.56 -6.20
C PRO A 192 8.92 -15.14 -5.67
N ALA A 193 7.96 -14.64 -4.88
CA ALA A 193 8.02 -13.34 -4.23
C ALA A 193 9.21 -13.21 -3.26
N ILE A 194 9.72 -14.33 -2.74
CA ILE A 194 10.80 -14.35 -1.75
C ILE A 194 12.00 -15.23 -2.13
N THR A 195 11.90 -15.99 -3.22
CA THR A 195 13.00 -16.78 -3.78
C THR A 195 13.59 -16.05 -5.00
N ASN A 196 14.70 -15.35 -4.80
CA ASN A 196 15.52 -14.80 -5.90
C ASN A 196 16.45 -15.86 -6.49
#